data_AF-A0A553R3Q0-F1
#
_entry.id   AF-A0A553R3Q0-F1
#
_cell.length_a   1.000
_cell.length_b   1.000
_cell.length_c   1.000
_cell.angle_alpha   90.00
_cell.angle_beta   90.00
_cell.angle_gamma   90.00
#
_symmetry.space_group_name_H-M   'P 1'
#
loop_
_entity.id
_entity.type
_entity.pdbx_description
1 polymer ?
#
loop_
_entity_poly.entity_id
_entity_poly.type
_entity_poly.pdbx_seq_one_letter_code
_entity_poly.pdbx_strand_id
1 'polypeptide(L)'
;MLESEHEVMDQQNRMKLKEDMSPLLLQVFRSVVWVYSVITFLPWYLLSGASGNQARAKRLKSRSVSGNPAGPYRAVNSQQKLVSLLHEGVDTLDKVFEYAVVHFPERDCLGTRELLSEEDEIQPNGKVFKK
;
A
#
# COMPACT_ATOMS: atom_id res chain seq x y z
N MET A 1 61.56 -9.57 5.75
CA MET A 1 61.55 -8.08 5.78
C MET A 1 61.14 -7.50 4.43
N LEU A 2 61.62 -8.04 3.31
CA LEU A 2 61.22 -7.59 1.96
C LEU A 2 59.77 -8.00 1.57
N GLU A 3 59.29 -9.14 2.05
CA GLU A 3 57.95 -9.66 1.73
C GLU A 3 56.82 -8.84 2.39
N SER A 4 57.07 -8.33 3.60
CA SER A 4 56.13 -7.46 4.32
C SER A 4 55.98 -6.08 3.67
N GLU A 5 57.03 -5.56 3.03
CA GLU A 5 56.95 -4.27 2.34
C GLU A 5 56.16 -4.36 1.03
N HIS A 6 56.26 -5.49 0.34
CA HIS A 6 55.48 -5.76 -0.88
C HIS A 6 54.00 -5.92 -0.59
N GLU A 7 53.62 -6.63 0.47
CA GLU A 7 52.22 -6.77 0.90
C GLU A 7 51.63 -5.43 1.38
N VAL A 8 52.40 -4.64 2.13
CA VAL A 8 51.97 -3.30 2.57
C VAL A 8 51.79 -2.37 1.37
N MET A 9 52.69 -2.39 0.39
CA MET A 9 52.58 -1.58 -0.82
C MET A 9 51.41 -1.99 -1.71
N ASP A 10 51.13 -3.30 -1.83
CA ASP A 10 50.00 -3.80 -2.61
C ASP A 10 48.66 -3.51 -1.92
N GLN A 11 48.59 -3.62 -0.59
CA GLN A 11 47.44 -3.18 0.20
C GLN A 11 47.23 -1.67 0.10
N GLN A 12 48.30 -0.88 0.14
CA GLN A 12 48.23 0.58 0.05
C GLN A 12 47.80 1.04 -1.36
N ASN A 13 48.25 0.35 -2.42
CA ASN A 13 47.78 0.58 -3.78
C ASN A 13 46.31 0.14 -3.97
N ARG A 14 45.90 -0.99 -3.38
CA ARG A 14 44.48 -1.44 -3.38
C ARG A 14 43.55 -0.49 -2.63
N MET A 15 44.01 0.15 -1.54
CA MET A 15 43.23 1.17 -0.83
C MET A 15 43.15 2.47 -1.64
N LYS A 16 44.24 2.91 -2.30
CA LYS A 16 44.21 4.08 -3.19
C LYS A 16 43.29 3.92 -4.40
N LEU A 17 43.28 2.74 -5.03
CA LEU A 17 42.37 2.43 -6.15
C LEU A 17 40.88 2.50 -5.76
N LYS A 18 40.52 2.34 -4.49
CA LYS A 18 39.15 2.46 -4.00
C LYS A 18 38.73 3.89 -3.65
N GLU A 19 39.68 4.81 -3.45
CA GLU A 19 39.40 6.18 -2.97
C GLU A 19 39.55 7.29 -4.03
N ASP A 20 40.06 6.99 -5.22
CA ASP A 20 40.27 7.98 -6.29
C ASP A 20 39.07 8.16 -7.25
N MET A 21 37.85 7.86 -6.79
CA MET A 21 36.66 8.31 -7.52
C MET A 21 36.62 9.83 -7.46
N SER A 22 36.95 10.49 -8.57
CA SER A 22 37.05 11.94 -8.58
C SER A 22 35.75 12.56 -8.05
N PRO A 23 35.82 13.50 -7.10
CA PRO A 23 34.62 14.10 -6.51
C PRO A 23 33.72 14.74 -7.59
N LEU A 24 34.33 15.16 -8.70
CA LEU A 24 33.64 15.61 -9.91
C LEU A 24 32.82 14.49 -10.59
N LEU A 25 33.36 13.30 -10.78
CA LEU A 25 32.64 12.19 -11.39
C LEU A 25 31.42 11.78 -10.54
N LEU A 26 31.61 11.71 -9.22
CA LEU A 26 30.52 11.44 -8.27
C LEU A 26 29.44 12.53 -8.32
N GLN A 27 29.85 13.79 -8.45
CA GLN A 27 28.93 14.92 -8.58
C GLN A 27 28.14 14.84 -9.88
N VAL A 28 28.79 14.57 -11.02
CA VAL A 28 28.14 14.40 -12.32
C VAL A 28 27.12 13.26 -12.26
N PHE A 29 27.50 12.11 -11.70
CA PHE A 29 26.60 10.98 -11.54
C PHE A 29 25.37 11.35 -10.69
N ARG A 30 25.58 12.00 -9.54
CA ARG A 30 24.47 12.47 -8.68
C ARG A 30 23.58 13.47 -9.40
N SER A 31 24.14 14.39 -10.18
CA SER A 31 23.38 15.35 -10.98
C SER A 31 22.51 14.64 -12.02
N VAL A 32 23.04 13.65 -12.74
CA VAL A 32 22.28 12.89 -13.73
C VAL A 32 21.14 12.11 -13.06
N VAL A 33 21.42 11.41 -11.95
CA VAL A 33 20.39 10.67 -11.20
C VAL A 33 19.30 11.62 -10.70
N TRP A 34 19.67 12.81 -10.22
CA TRP A 34 18.71 13.81 -9.75
C TRP A 34 17.84 14.33 -10.90
N VAL A 35 18.42 14.68 -12.05
CA VAL A 35 17.67 15.13 -13.23
C VAL A 35 16.71 14.04 -13.72
N TYR A 36 17.20 12.81 -13.85
CA TYR A 36 16.35 11.66 -14.21
C TYR A 36 15.19 11.51 -13.23
N SER A 37 15.48 11.52 -11.93
CA SER A 37 14.47 11.39 -10.88
C SER A 37 13.41 12.49 -10.99
N VAL A 38 13.80 13.74 -11.20
CA VAL A 38 12.86 14.87 -11.35
C VAL A 38 11.97 14.69 -12.58
N ILE A 39 12.56 14.34 -13.73
CA ILE A 39 11.83 14.16 -14.99
C ILE A 39 10.89 12.96 -14.94
N THR A 40 11.26 11.87 -14.26
CA THR A 40 10.37 10.71 -14.13
C THR A 40 9.33 10.89 -13.04
N PHE A 41 9.72 11.45 -11.89
CA PHE A 41 8.86 11.53 -10.72
C PHE A 41 7.78 12.60 -10.86
N LEU A 42 8.11 13.80 -11.36
CA LEU A 42 7.12 14.90 -11.41
C LEU A 42 5.92 14.58 -12.31
N PRO A 43 6.09 14.13 -13.57
CA PRO A 43 4.95 13.78 -14.41
C PRO A 43 4.13 12.63 -13.82
N TRP A 44 4.81 11.58 -13.32
CA TRP A 44 4.13 10.46 -12.67
C TRP A 44 3.34 10.91 -11.44
N TYR A 45 3.92 11.74 -10.57
CA TYR A 45 3.30 12.21 -9.33
C TYR A 45 2.06 13.06 -9.60
N LEU A 46 2.11 13.92 -10.62
CA LEU A 46 1.00 14.78 -11.02
C LEU A 46 -0.13 13.98 -11.68
N LEU A 47 0.17 13.00 -12.54
CA LEU A 47 -0.83 12.23 -13.27
C LEU A 47 -1.45 11.09 -12.45
N SER A 48 -0.68 10.46 -11.55
CA SER A 48 -1.13 9.26 -10.83
C SER A 48 -2.07 9.54 -9.65
N GLY A 49 -2.34 10.81 -9.33
CA GLY A 49 -3.13 11.18 -8.16
C GLY A 49 -2.47 10.81 -6.81
N ALA A 50 -1.15 10.61 -6.81
CA ALA A 50 -0.38 10.16 -5.64
C ALA A 50 -0.59 11.09 -4.42
N SER A 51 -0.67 12.41 -4.66
CA SER A 51 -1.00 13.40 -3.63
C SER A 51 -2.34 13.13 -2.95
N GLY A 52 -3.39 12.84 -3.73
CA GLY A 52 -4.72 12.52 -3.21
C GLY A 52 -4.73 11.22 -2.40
N ASN A 53 -4.01 10.21 -2.86
CA ASN A 53 -3.87 8.95 -2.13
C ASN A 53 -3.12 9.14 -0.81
N GLN A 54 -2.05 9.93 -0.79
CA GLN A 54 -1.33 10.26 0.43
C GLN A 54 -2.19 11.08 1.41
N ALA A 55 -2.95 12.05 0.91
CA ALA A 55 -3.88 12.82 1.73
C ALA A 55 -4.96 11.91 2.37
N ARG A 56 -5.52 10.98 1.60
CA ARG A 56 -6.49 9.98 2.11
C ARG A 56 -5.88 9.02 3.13
N ALA A 57 -4.62 8.62 2.94
CA ALA A 57 -3.91 7.73 3.85
C ALA A 57 -3.60 8.41 5.19
N LYS A 58 -3.19 9.69 5.17
CA LYS A 58 -2.86 10.48 6.36
C LYS A 58 -4.08 11.03 7.11
N ARG A 59 -5.27 10.99 6.50
CA ARG A 59 -6.52 11.45 7.13
C ARG A 59 -6.81 10.67 8.41
N LEU A 60 -7.18 11.39 9.48
CA LEU A 60 -7.70 10.78 10.71
C LEU A 60 -8.96 9.97 10.40
N LYS A 61 -8.91 8.65 10.60
CA LYS A 61 -10.03 7.74 10.30
C LYS A 61 -11.01 7.62 11.46
N SER A 62 -10.51 7.70 12.69
CA SER A 62 -11.30 7.49 13.90
C SER A 62 -10.83 8.35 15.07
N ARG A 63 -11.74 8.63 16.01
CA ARG A 63 -11.47 9.38 17.24
C ARG A 63 -12.11 8.67 18.44
N SER A 64 -11.44 8.73 19.59
CA SER A 64 -11.99 8.23 20.85
C SER A 64 -13.30 8.95 21.19
N VAL A 65 -14.33 8.19 21.56
CA VAL A 65 -15.63 8.73 21.98
C VAL A 65 -15.55 9.32 23.38
N SER A 66 -14.82 8.68 24.29
CA SER A 66 -14.68 9.11 25.68
C SER A 66 -13.53 10.09 25.92
N GLY A 67 -12.72 10.38 24.89
CA GLY A 67 -11.50 11.20 25.02
C GLY A 67 -10.32 10.46 25.66
N ASN A 68 -10.51 9.22 26.13
CA ASN A 68 -9.46 8.36 26.66
C ASN A 68 -8.84 7.50 25.53
N PRO A 69 -7.51 7.40 25.41
CA PRO A 69 -6.84 6.50 24.46
C PRO A 69 -7.21 5.01 24.60
N ALA A 70 -7.60 4.55 25.79
CA ALA A 70 -8.08 3.18 26.03
C ALA A 70 -9.59 3.00 25.77
N GLY A 71 -10.28 4.10 25.42
CA GLY A 71 -11.72 4.10 25.19
C GLY A 71 -12.12 3.61 23.80
N PRO A 72 -13.42 3.45 23.53
CA PRO A 72 -13.92 3.06 22.23
C PRO A 72 -13.65 4.15 21.19
N TYR A 73 -13.18 3.73 20.00
CA TYR A 73 -12.95 4.62 18.86
C TYR A 73 -14.10 4.49 17.87
N ARG A 74 -14.46 5.62 17.27
CA ARG A 74 -15.53 5.71 16.27
C ARG A 74 -15.04 6.48 15.06
N ALA A 75 -15.59 6.18 13.89
CA ALA A 75 -15.18 6.83 12.65
C ALA A 75 -15.56 8.32 12.70
N VAL A 76 -14.66 9.18 12.20
CA VAL A 76 -14.81 10.65 12.31
C VAL A 76 -16.10 11.18 11.66
N ASN A 77 -16.64 10.47 10.67
CA ASN A 77 -17.87 10.80 9.96
C ASN A 77 -19.15 10.36 10.68
N SER A 78 -19.06 9.60 11.78
CA SER A 78 -20.22 9.02 12.46
C SER A 78 -20.06 9.03 13.99
N GLN A 79 -19.44 10.08 14.55
CA GLN A 79 -19.09 10.15 15.97
C GLN A 79 -20.32 10.17 16.91
N GLN A 80 -21.39 10.84 16.49
CA GLN A 80 -22.58 11.10 17.32
C GLN A 80 -23.61 9.96 17.30
N LYS A 81 -23.79 9.30 16.15
CA LYS A 81 -24.82 8.28 15.97
C LYS A 81 -24.32 7.17 15.05
N LEU A 82 -24.79 5.95 15.29
CA LEU A 82 -24.66 4.86 14.32
C LEU A 82 -25.52 5.20 13.10
N VAL A 83 -24.91 5.19 11.92
CA VAL A 83 -25.65 5.33 10.66
C VAL A 83 -26.50 4.08 10.51
N SER A 84 -27.81 4.22 10.65
CA SER A 84 -28.76 3.10 10.54
C SER A 84 -29.18 2.84 9.09
N LEU A 85 -29.03 3.84 8.22
CA LEU A 85 -29.43 3.83 6.82
C LEU A 85 -28.33 4.46 5.98
N LEU A 86 -27.89 3.77 4.93
CA LEU A 86 -26.85 4.28 4.03
C LEU A 86 -27.41 5.39 3.13
N HIS A 87 -28.65 5.21 2.66
CA HIS A 87 -29.39 6.17 1.86
C HIS A 87 -30.83 6.27 2.40
N GLU A 88 -31.44 7.43 2.27
CA GLU A 88 -32.82 7.64 2.73
C GLU A 88 -33.79 6.74 1.94
N GLY A 89 -34.66 6.01 2.64
CA GLY A 89 -35.60 5.05 2.04
C GLY A 89 -35.01 3.69 1.65
N VAL A 90 -33.70 3.50 1.77
CA VAL A 90 -32.99 2.24 1.48
C VAL A 90 -32.71 1.50 2.80
N ASP A 91 -33.75 0.84 3.30
CA ASP A 91 -33.80 0.22 4.63
C ASP A 91 -33.58 -1.30 4.66
N THR A 92 -33.57 -1.95 3.50
CA THR A 92 -33.28 -3.38 3.36
C THR A 92 -31.99 -3.60 2.58
N LEU A 93 -31.32 -4.74 2.84
CA LEU A 93 -30.12 -5.13 2.08
C LEU A 93 -30.39 -5.25 0.57
N ASP A 94 -31.59 -5.71 0.20
CA ASP A 94 -32.03 -5.81 -1.18
C ASP A 94 -32.07 -4.44 -1.87
N LYS A 95 -32.69 -3.43 -1.24
CA LYS A 95 -32.69 -2.05 -1.75
C LYS A 95 -31.28 -1.46 -1.84
N VAL A 96 -30.39 -1.78 -0.88
CA VAL A 96 -28.99 -1.35 -0.93
C VAL A 96 -28.29 -1.96 -2.14
N PHE A 97 -28.54 -3.23 -2.42
CA PHE A 97 -27.97 -3.93 -3.57
C PHE A 97 -28.48 -3.34 -4.89
N GLU A 98 -29.80 -3.15 -5.03
CA GLU A 98 -30.40 -2.52 -6.20
C GLU A 98 -29.84 -1.11 -6.42
N TYR A 99 -29.75 -0.30 -5.36
CA TYR A 99 -29.12 1.01 -5.41
C TYR A 99 -27.68 0.93 -5.91
N ALA A 100 -26.87 -0.01 -5.40
CA ALA A 100 -25.48 -0.17 -5.81
C ALA A 100 -25.34 -0.56 -7.28
N VAL A 101 -26.17 -1.49 -7.76
CA VAL A 101 -26.17 -1.94 -9.16
C VAL A 101 -26.50 -0.79 -10.12
N VAL A 102 -27.48 0.06 -9.79
CA VAL A 102 -27.85 1.20 -10.62
C VAL A 102 -26.76 2.28 -10.65
N HIS A 103 -26.11 2.56 -9.52
CA HIS A 103 -25.17 3.67 -9.40
C HIS A 103 -23.72 3.31 -9.74
N PHE A 104 -23.36 2.02 -9.69
CA PHE A 104 -22.00 1.54 -9.94
C PHE A 104 -21.98 0.37 -10.93
N PRO A 105 -22.63 0.47 -12.10
CA PRO A 105 -22.75 -0.66 -13.03
C PRO A 105 -21.39 -1.13 -13.58
N GLU A 106 -20.46 -0.20 -13.76
CA GLU A 106 -19.12 -0.45 -14.31
C GLU A 106 -18.07 -0.81 -13.26
N ARG A 107 -18.45 -0.96 -11.98
CA ARG A 107 -17.51 -1.31 -10.91
C ARG A 107 -17.67 -2.77 -10.53
N ASP A 108 -16.53 -3.43 -10.28
CA ASP A 108 -16.52 -4.74 -9.64
C ASP A 108 -17.07 -4.60 -8.21
N CYS A 109 -18.37 -4.87 -8.06
CA CYS A 109 -19.08 -4.71 -6.79
C CYS A 109 -18.85 -5.88 -5.83
N LEU A 110 -18.31 -6.99 -6.33
CA LEU A 110 -18.07 -8.22 -5.59
C LEU A 110 -16.72 -8.79 -6.00
N GLY A 111 -15.88 -9.09 -5.02
CA GLY A 111 -14.71 -9.92 -5.28
C GLY A 111 -15.17 -11.32 -5.68
N THR A 112 -14.75 -11.80 -6.84
CA THR A 112 -14.93 -13.21 -7.21
C THR A 112 -13.91 -14.05 -6.44
N ARG A 113 -14.39 -14.94 -5.56
CA ARG A 113 -13.52 -15.98 -5.00
C ARG A 113 -13.33 -17.04 -6.08
N GLU A 114 -12.09 -17.32 -6.44
CA GLU A 114 -11.77 -18.45 -7.31
C GLU A 114 -11.99 -19.76 -6.54
N LEU A 115 -12.74 -20.70 -7.14
CA LEU A 115 -12.97 -22.02 -6.56
C LEU A 115 -11.76 -22.91 -6.89
N LEU A 116 -10.88 -23.11 -5.92
CA LEU A 116 -9.62 -23.85 -6.11
C LEU A 116 -9.81 -25.37 -6.20
N SER A 117 -10.80 -25.91 -5.48
CA SER A 117 -11.18 -27.33 -5.48
C SER A 117 -12.58 -27.47 -4.89
N GLU A 118 -13.34 -28.47 -5.35
CA GLU A 118 -14.64 -28.86 -4.80
C GLU A 118 -14.54 -30.35 -4.44
N GLU A 119 -14.54 -30.67 -3.14
CA GLU A 119 -14.46 -32.06 -2.65
C GLU A 119 -15.81 -32.48 -2.02
N ASP A 120 -16.29 -33.67 -2.37
CA ASP A 120 -17.51 -34.25 -1.82
C ASP A 120 -17.20 -35.04 -0.52
N GLU A 121 -17.47 -34.43 0.64
CA GLU A 121 -17.35 -35.07 1.96
C GLU A 121 -18.66 -35.77 2.33
N ILE A 122 -18.64 -37.09 2.46
CA ILE A 122 -19.80 -37.86 2.90
C ILE A 122 -19.86 -37.83 4.43
N GLN A 123 -20.85 -37.13 4.97
CA GLN A 123 -21.11 -37.11 6.40
C GLN A 123 -21.72 -38.45 6.89
N PRO A 124 -21.61 -38.78 8.20
CA PRO A 124 -22.11 -40.05 8.76
C PRO A 124 -23.62 -40.26 8.60
N ASN A 125 -24.37 -39.20 8.34
CA ASN A 125 -25.82 -39.21 8.08
C ASN A 125 -26.17 -39.46 6.60
N GLY A 126 -25.18 -39.74 5.75
CA GLY A 126 -25.34 -39.93 4.31
C GLY A 126 -25.50 -38.64 3.49
N LYS A 127 -25.39 -37.46 4.10
CA LYS A 127 -25.39 -36.19 3.37
C LYS A 127 -24.02 -35.94 2.75
N VAL A 128 -24.01 -35.56 1.48
CA VAL A 128 -22.81 -35.13 0.77
C VAL A 128 -22.65 -33.64 0.99
N PHE A 129 -21.53 -33.23 1.55
CA PHE A 129 -21.15 -31.83 1.72
C PHE A 129 -20.07 -31.47 0.71
N LYS A 130 -20.33 -30.43 -0.07
CA LYS A 130 -19.39 -29.94 -1.08
C LYS A 130 -18.52 -28.86 -0.45
N LYS A 131 -17.22 -29.11 -0.37
CA LYS A 131 -16.25 -28.24 0.31
C LYS A 131 -15.30 -27.57 -0.66
#